data_AF-A0A1C6KW21-F1
#
_entry.id   AF-A0A1C6KW21-F1
#
_cell.length_a   1.000
_cell.length_b   1.000
_cell.length_c   1.000
_cell.angle_alpha   90.00
_cell.angle_beta   90.00
_cell.angle_gamma   90.00
#
_symmetry.space_group_name_H-M   'P 1'
#
loop_
_entity.id
_entity.type
_entity.pdbx_description
1 polymer ?
#
loop_
_entity_poly.entity_id
_entity_poly.type
_entity_poly.pdbx_seq_one_letter_code
_entity_poly.pdbx_strand_id
1 'polypeptide(L)' 'MILKKKTIDSRLARIMAELILEDNLPIHMEIGRASGGNIDVLISYELEDEPAYLDLIDAILEPIYSL' A
#
# COMPACT_ATOMS: atom_id res chain seq x y z
N MET A 1 -2.87 15.48 2.69
CA MET A 1 -1.96 14.54 1.98
C MET A 1 -0.82 14.03 2.89
N ILE A 2 -0.92 12.76 3.29
CA ILE A 2 0.17 12.00 3.93
C ILE A 2 0.91 11.22 2.85
N LEU A 3 2.23 11.07 2.99
CA LEU A 3 3.08 10.31 2.07
C LEU A 3 3.83 9.22 2.85
N LYS A 4 3.52 7.94 2.59
CA LYS A 4 4.23 6.81 3.19
C LYS A 4 5.01 6.06 2.12
N LYS A 5 6.32 5.94 2.30
CA LYS A 5 7.16 5.04 1.51
C LYS A 5 7.23 3.67 2.20
N LYS A 6 6.97 2.60 1.46
CA LYS A 6 7.14 1.22 1.91
C LYS A 6 7.92 0.44 0.85
N THR A 7 8.70 -0.55 1.27
CA THR A 7 9.31 -1.52 0.37
C THR A 7 8.65 -2.85 0.64
N ILE A 8 7.94 -3.39 -0.34
CA ILE A 8 7.11 -4.59 -0.17
C ILE A 8 7.31 -5.55 -1.34
N ASP A 9 6.90 -6.80 -1.18
CA ASP A 9 6.94 -7.77 -2.27
C ASP A 9 6.12 -7.29 -3.48
N SER A 10 6.63 -7.53 -4.68
CA SER A 10 6.00 -7.11 -5.94
C SER A 10 4.60 -7.69 -6.15
N ARG A 11 4.33 -8.91 -5.67
CA ARG A 11 2.99 -9.51 -5.71
C ARG A 11 2.06 -8.78 -4.76
N LEU A 12 2.55 -8.42 -3.58
CA LEU A 12 1.76 -7.66 -2.60
C LEU A 12 1.42 -6.26 -3.11
N ALA A 13 2.39 -5.57 -3.71
CA ALA A 13 2.16 -4.27 -4.33
C ALA A 13 1.04 -4.34 -5.38
N ARG A 14 0.98 -5.43 -6.15
CA ARG A 14 -0.08 -5.64 -7.14
C ARG A 14 -1.45 -5.87 -6.50
N ILE A 15 -1.53 -6.73 -5.49
CA ILE A 15 -2.80 -6.99 -4.77
C ILE A 15 -3.34 -5.70 -4.14
N MET A 16 -2.48 -4.90 -3.53
CA MET A 16 -2.89 -3.60 -2.97
C MET A 16 -3.42 -2.66 -4.04
N ALA A 17 -2.73 -2.56 -5.19
CA ALA A 17 -3.17 -1.70 -6.29
C ALA A 17 -4.52 -2.17 -6.87
N GLU A 18 -4.74 -3.49 -6.99
CA GLU A 18 -6.01 -4.06 -7.42
C GLU A 18 -7.14 -3.71 -6.44
N LEU A 19 -6.94 -3.89 -5.13
CA LEU A 19 -7.94 -3.54 -4.10
C LEU A 19 -8.28 -2.04 -4.09
N ILE A 20 -7.27 -1.17 -4.18
CA ILE A 20 -7.47 0.28 -4.24
C ILE A 20 -8.35 0.66 -5.43
N LEU A 21 -8.15 0.02 -6.59
CA LEU A 21 -8.92 0.26 -7.80
C LEU A 21 -10.33 -0.33 -7.71
N GLU A 22 -10.48 -1.57 -7.22
CA GLU A 22 -11.76 -2.28 -7.11
C GLU A 22 -12.72 -1.56 -6.15
N ASP A 23 -12.22 -1.14 -4.99
CA ASP A 23 -13.00 -0.46 -3.96
C ASP A 23 -13.07 1.07 -4.18
N ASN A 24 -12.45 1.57 -5.25
CA ASN A 24 -12.36 3.00 -5.58
C ASN A 24 -11.90 3.84 -4.38
N LEU A 25 -10.87 3.36 -3.68
CA LEU A 25 -10.34 4.02 -2.50
C LEU A 25 -9.63 5.33 -2.93
N PRO A 26 -9.79 6.43 -2.19
CA PRO A 26 -9.06 7.69 -2.41
C PRO A 26 -7.59 7.58 -1.94
N ILE A 27 -6.93 6.50 -2.33
CA ILE A 27 -5.53 6.21 -2.09
C ILE A 27 -4.81 6.29 -3.42
N HIS A 28 -3.79 7.14 -3.51
CA HIS A 28 -2.91 7.19 -4.66
C HIS A 28 -1.62 6.43 -4.37
N MET A 29 -1.31 5.45 -5.22
CA MET A 29 -0.15 4.56 -5.09
C MET A 29 0.77 4.73 -6.30
N GLU A 30 2.01 5.13 -6.04
CA GLU A 30 3.07 5.23 -7.05
C GLU A 30 4.08 4.09 -6.87
N ILE A 31 4.38 3.41 -7.98
CA ILE A 31 5.30 2.26 -8.01
C ILE A 31 6.70 2.77 -8.39
N GLY A 32 7.64 2.61 -7.46
CA GLY A 32 9.05 2.95 -7.58
C GLY A 32 9.91 1.80 -8.10
N ARG A 33 11.21 1.83 -7.76
CA ARG A 33 12.17 0.83 -8.25
C ARG A 33 11.90 -0.56 -7.67
N ALA A 34 11.99 -1.57 -8.53
CA ALA A 34 12.00 -2.98 -8.17
C ALA A 34 13.44 -3.49 -7.97
N SER A 35 13.69 -4.24 -6.91
CA SER A 35 14.95 -4.96 -6.67
C SER A 35 14.72 -6.24 -5.89
N GLY A 36 15.22 -7.36 -6.40
CA GLY A 36 15.19 -8.65 -5.68
C GLY A 36 13.79 -9.15 -5.32
N GLY A 37 12.78 -8.89 -6.15
CA GLY A 37 11.38 -9.29 -5.90
C GLY A 37 10.55 -8.28 -5.10
N ASN A 38 11.20 -7.30 -4.48
CA ASN A 38 10.54 -6.20 -3.77
C ASN A 38 10.43 -4.95 -4.64
N ILE A 39 9.43 -4.12 -4.36
CA ILE A 39 9.13 -2.85 -4.99
C ILE A 39 8.97 -1.78 -3.92
N ASP A 40 9.60 -0.63 -4.15
CA ASP A 40 9.30 0.58 -3.42
C ASP A 40 7.94 1.13 -3.87
N VAL A 41 7.04 1.37 -2.91
CA VAL A 41 5.73 1.98 -3.16
C VAL A 41 5.60 3.27 -2.34
N LEU A 42 5.13 4.32 -2.98
CA LEU A 42 4.71 5.55 -2.34
C LEU A 42 3.19 5.56 -2.28
N ILE A 43 2.66 5.62 -1.07
CA ILE A 43 1.23 5.62 -0.80
C ILE A 43 0.86 7.01 -0.27
N SER A 44 -0.17 7.60 -0.84
CA SER A 44 -0.68 8.91 -0.45
C SER A 44 -2.20 8.92 -0.34
N TYR A 45 -2.69 9.61 0.67
CA TYR A 45 -4.12 9.72 1.00
C TYR A 45 -4.36 11.02 1.79
N GLU A 46 -5.63 11.43 1.90
CA GLU A 46 -5.99 12.61 2.68
C GLU A 46 -5.93 12.36 4.19
N LEU A 47 -5.64 13.43 4.94
CA LEU A 47 -5.40 13.31 6.39
C LEU A 47 -6.67 12.89 7.15
N GLU A 48 -7.84 13.28 6.64
CA GLU A 48 -9.14 12.97 7.24
C GLU A 48 -9.46 11.47 7.21
N ASP A 49 -8.88 10.76 6.26
CA ASP A 49 -9.10 9.32 6.08
C ASP A 49 -7.96 8.45 6.68
N GLU A 50 -6.97 9.08 7.32
CA GLU A 50 -5.78 8.43 7.85
C GLU A 50 -6.08 7.21 8.73
N PRO A 51 -7.03 7.25 9.69
CA PRO A 51 -7.29 6.10 10.57
C PRO A 51 -7.80 4.87 9.81
N ALA A 52 -8.68 5.07 8.83
CA ALA A 52 -9.29 3.96 8.07
C ALA A 52 -8.27 3.30 7.13
N TYR A 53 -7.37 4.09 6.53
CA TYR A 53 -6.37 3.57 5.59
C TYR A 53 -5.12 3.04 6.28
N LEU A 54 -4.78 3.54 7.46
CA LEU A 54 -3.77 2.93 8.31
C LEU A 54 -4.12 1.48 8.64
N ASP A 55 -5.33 1.27 9.15
CA ASP A 55 -5.81 -0.07 9.52
C ASP A 55 -5.89 -0.98 8.29
N LEU A 56 -6.34 -0.48 7.13
CA LEU A 56 -6.38 -1.24 5.88
C LEU A 56 -4.98 -1.64 5.40
N ILE A 57 -4.04 -0.70 5.36
CA ILE A 57 -2.66 -0.95 4.92
C ILE A 57 -2.00 -1.93 5.88
N ASP A 58 -2.14 -1.73 7.19
CA ASP A 58 -1.55 -2.61 8.19
C ASP A 58 -2.21 -4.00 8.18
N ALA A 59 -3.52 -4.11 7.97
CA ALA A 59 -4.22 -5.40 7.82
C ALA A 59 -3.83 -6.16 6.54
N ILE A 60 -3.43 -5.46 5.47
CA ILE A 60 -2.87 -6.10 4.28
C ILE A 60 -1.43 -6.60 4.56
N LEU A 61 -0.68 -5.90 5.41
CA LEU A 61 0.70 -6.25 5.76
C LEU A 61 0.79 -7.33 6.85
N GLU A 62 -0.13 -7.38 7.81
CA GLU A 62 -0.12 -8.27 8.99
C GLU A 62 -0.06 -9.77 8.66
N PRO A 63 -0.85 -10.30 7.70
CA PRO A 63 -0.84 -11.72 7.33
C PRO A 63 0.51 -12.17 6.73
N ILE A 64 1.35 -11.23 6.31
CA ILE A 64 2.59 -11.49 5.58
C ILE A 64 3.79 -11.50 6.54
N TYR A 65 3.76 -10.71 7.61
CA TYR A 65 4.79 -10.69 8.65
C TYR A 65 4.54 -11.66 9.82
N SER A 66 3.35 -12.30 9.88
CA SER A 66 3.03 -13.34 10.87
C SER A 66 3.46 -14.77 10.47
N LEU A 67 4.25 -14.92 9.40
CA LEU A 67 4.82 -16.20 8.92
C LEU A 67 6.30 -16.34 9.28
#